data_AF-A0A7V9LR75-F1
#
_entry.id   AF-A0A7V9LR75-F1
#
_cell.length_a   1.000
_cell.length_b   1.000
_cell.length_c   1.000
_cell.angle_alpha   90.00
_cell.angle_beta   90.00
_cell.angle_gamma   90.00
#
_symmetry.space_group_name_H-M   'P 1'
#
loop_
_entity.id
_entity.type
_entity.pdbx_description
1 polymer ?
#
loop_
_entity_poly.entity_id
_entity_poly.type
_entity_poly.pdbx_seq_one_letter_code
_entity_poly.pdbx_strand_id
1 'polypeptide(L)'
;WRAPLILSAPCCHHDLQRRLKATVTPEPMTMVTRHGILRERLADVLTDAVRASLLRRSGYRVDVVEFVGSQHTPRNTLLRAIRVDDPAARRAGSGEYARFVEQWSVTPRLAELLEHPA
;
A
#
# COMPACT_ATOMS: atom_id res chain seq x y z
N TRP A 1 -15.22 14.62 -1.78
CA TRP A 1 -13.74 14.55 -1.68
C TRP A 1 -13.25 15.47 -0.56
N ARG A 2 -12.09 15.19 0.06
CA ARG A 2 -11.51 15.86 1.26
C ARG A 2 -12.18 15.51 2.61
N ALA A 3 -12.41 14.23 2.86
CA ALA A 3 -12.89 13.80 4.18
C ALA A 3 -11.88 14.18 5.29
N PRO A 4 -12.34 14.62 6.48
CA PRO A 4 -11.44 14.92 7.60
C PRO A 4 -10.77 13.65 8.17
N LEU A 5 -11.46 12.51 8.07
CA LEU A 5 -11.03 11.20 8.52
C LEU A 5 -11.35 10.14 7.45
N ILE A 6 -10.41 9.23 7.22
CA ILE A 6 -10.59 8.03 6.39
C ILE A 6 -10.23 6.82 7.25
N LEU A 7 -11.11 5.83 7.28
CA LEU A 7 -10.83 4.49 7.79
C LEU A 7 -10.88 3.54 6.60
N SER A 8 -9.75 2.91 6.27
CA SER A 8 -9.65 2.04 5.10
C SER A 8 -9.32 0.62 5.51
N ALA A 9 -10.34 -0.25 5.48
CA ALA A 9 -10.24 -1.68 5.71
C ALA A 9 -9.25 -2.34 4.71
N PRO A 10 -8.70 -3.53 5.00
CA PRO A 10 -7.66 -4.13 4.16
C PRO A 10 -8.19 -4.44 2.76
N CYS A 11 -7.75 -3.69 1.74
CA CYS A 11 -8.26 -3.77 0.37
C CYS A 11 -7.15 -3.71 -0.69
N CYS A 12 -7.47 -3.98 -1.96
CA CYS A 12 -6.55 -3.97 -3.11
C CYS A 12 -5.49 -5.08 -3.17
N HIS A 13 -5.43 -5.99 -2.19
CA HIS A 13 -4.46 -7.09 -2.12
C HIS A 13 -4.33 -7.91 -3.40
N HIS A 14 -5.45 -8.28 -4.00
CA HIS A 14 -5.47 -9.12 -5.20
C HIS A 14 -4.78 -8.46 -6.41
N ASP A 15 -4.89 -7.14 -6.54
CA ASP A 15 -4.26 -6.40 -7.65
C ASP A 15 -2.74 -6.45 -7.53
N LEU A 16 -2.21 -6.06 -6.37
CA LEU A 16 -0.76 -6.02 -6.18
C LEU A 16 -0.16 -7.43 -6.19
N GLN A 17 -0.84 -8.42 -5.61
CA GLN A 17 -0.43 -9.82 -5.69
C GLN A 17 -0.29 -10.31 -7.14
N ARG A 18 -1.25 -10.00 -8.02
CA ARG A 18 -1.17 -10.38 -9.44
C ARG A 18 -0.02 -9.67 -10.15
N ARG A 19 0.16 -8.37 -9.89
CA ARG A 19 1.23 -7.56 -10.52
C ARG A 19 2.61 -8.03 -10.10
N LEU A 20 2.83 -8.27 -8.80
CA LEU A 20 4.09 -8.80 -8.26
C LEU A 20 4.45 -10.20 -8.78
N LYS A 21 3.45 -11.02 -9.17
CA LYS A 21 3.70 -12.32 -9.82
C LYS A 21 4.15 -12.17 -11.27
N ALA A 22 3.81 -11.05 -11.92
CA ALA A 22 4.10 -10.77 -13.32
C ALA A 22 5.39 -9.95 -13.52
N THR A 23 6.01 -9.46 -12.45
CA THR A 23 7.22 -8.63 -12.51
C THR A 23 8.44 -9.35 -11.94
N VAL A 24 9.62 -8.82 -12.22
CA VAL A 24 10.87 -9.32 -11.65
C VAL A 24 10.91 -8.99 -10.16
N THR A 25 11.16 -9.99 -9.32
CA THR A 25 11.37 -9.75 -7.90
C THR A 25 12.71 -9.04 -7.69
N PRO A 26 12.77 -7.96 -6.90
CA PRO A 26 14.03 -7.30 -6.58
C PRO A 26 14.91 -8.18 -5.70
N GLU A 27 16.20 -8.30 -5.99
CA GLU A 27 17.14 -8.93 -5.05
C GLU A 27 17.28 -8.06 -3.77
N PRO A 28 17.41 -8.66 -2.57
CA PRO A 28 17.50 -10.10 -2.28
C PRO A 28 16.14 -10.80 -2.04
N MET A 29 15.01 -10.19 -2.40
CA MET A 29 13.67 -10.67 -2.01
C MET A 29 13.27 -12.00 -2.64
N THR A 30 14.00 -12.50 -3.62
CA THR A 30 13.79 -13.80 -4.26
C THR A 30 13.77 -14.95 -3.24
N MET A 31 14.57 -14.86 -2.16
CA MET A 31 14.58 -15.85 -1.08
C MET A 31 13.22 -15.95 -0.36
N VAL A 32 12.46 -14.85 -0.32
CA VAL A 32 11.11 -14.78 0.27
C VAL A 32 10.06 -15.14 -0.78
N THR A 33 10.12 -14.52 -1.96
CA THR A 33 9.05 -14.62 -2.96
C THR A 33 8.98 -15.97 -3.69
N ARG A 34 10.05 -16.77 -3.66
CA ARG A 34 10.04 -18.15 -4.18
C ARG A 34 9.07 -19.07 -3.42
N HIS A 35 8.75 -18.73 -2.17
CA HIS A 35 7.80 -19.47 -1.35
C HIS A 35 6.41 -18.83 -1.45
N GLY A 36 5.44 -19.56 -2.01
CA GLY A 36 4.11 -19.03 -2.34
C GLY A 36 3.39 -18.32 -1.19
N ILE A 37 3.39 -18.94 0.00
CA ILE A 37 2.77 -18.39 1.22
C ILE A 37 3.46 -17.10 1.69
N LEU A 38 4.79 -17.03 1.61
CA LEU A 38 5.54 -15.84 2.04
C LEU A 38 5.39 -14.70 1.04
N ARG A 39 5.36 -15.01 -0.25
CA ARG A 39 5.07 -14.05 -1.31
C ARG A 39 3.69 -13.41 -1.12
N GLU A 40 2.68 -14.21 -0.80
CA GLU A 40 1.33 -13.70 -0.57
C GLU A 40 1.27 -12.74 0.63
N ARG A 41 1.85 -13.15 1.76
CA ARG A 41 1.92 -12.31 2.97
C ARG A 41 2.72 -11.03 2.75
N LEU A 42 3.84 -11.12 2.03
CA LEU A 42 4.63 -9.96 1.66
C LEU A 42 3.81 -9.02 0.78
N ALA A 43 3.17 -9.53 -0.27
CA ALA A 43 2.32 -8.73 -1.13
C ALA A 43 1.19 -8.05 -0.36
N ASP A 44 0.64 -8.70 0.68
CA ASP A 44 -0.35 -8.08 1.55
C ASP A 44 0.23 -6.87 2.31
N VAL A 45 1.38 -7.04 2.96
CA VAL A 45 2.10 -5.95 3.64
C VAL A 45 2.46 -4.81 2.68
N LEU A 46 2.96 -5.14 1.48
CA LEU A 46 3.33 -4.15 0.47
C LEU A 46 2.10 -3.37 -0.01
N THR A 47 0.93 -4.02 -0.11
CA THR A 47 -0.32 -3.36 -0.49
C THR A 47 -0.69 -2.30 0.53
N ASP A 48 -0.61 -2.61 1.82
CA ASP A 48 -0.93 -1.65 2.89
C ASP A 48 0.07 -0.49 2.93
N ALA A 49 1.36 -0.75 2.69
CA ALA A 49 2.37 0.29 2.59
C ALA A 49 2.08 1.25 1.41
N VAL A 50 1.74 0.71 0.23
CA VAL A 50 1.35 1.50 -0.95
C VAL A 50 0.11 2.35 -0.64
N ARG A 51 -0.92 1.75 -0.05
CA ARG A 51 -2.16 2.46 0.31
C ARG A 51 -1.89 3.60 1.29
N ALA A 52 -1.05 3.36 2.30
CA ALA A 52 -0.65 4.39 3.26
C ALA A 52 0.14 5.53 2.59
N SER A 53 1.08 5.18 1.71
CA SER A 53 1.88 6.16 0.96
C SER A 53 1.03 7.03 0.04
N LEU A 54 0.04 6.44 -0.66
CA LEU A 54 -0.92 7.17 -1.49
C LEU A 54 -1.76 8.15 -0.67
N LEU A 55 -2.25 7.74 0.51
CA LEU A 55 -2.97 8.63 1.42
C LEU A 55 -2.07 9.78 1.94
N ARG A 56 -0.79 9.50 2.27
CA ARG A 56 0.18 10.54 2.65
C ARG A 56 0.38 11.56 1.52
N ARG A 57 0.57 11.07 0.29
CA ARG A 57 0.65 11.88 -0.93
C ARG A 57 -0.59 12.77 -1.11
N SER A 58 -1.76 12.31 -0.69
CA SER A 58 -3.02 13.06 -0.72
C SER A 58 -3.24 14.03 0.48
N GLY A 59 -2.26 14.20 1.37
CA GLY A 59 -2.32 15.17 2.47
C GLY A 59 -2.86 14.64 3.79
N TYR A 60 -2.80 13.31 3.99
CA TYR A 60 -3.22 12.68 5.24
C TYR A 60 -2.01 12.26 6.09
N ARG A 61 -2.14 12.40 7.39
CA ARG A 61 -1.34 11.66 8.36
C ARG A 61 -1.96 10.27 8.50
N VAL A 62 -1.17 9.22 8.32
CA VAL A 62 -1.67 7.84 8.23
C VAL A 62 -1.02 6.97 9.30
N ASP A 63 -1.86 6.33 10.10
CA ASP A 63 -1.49 5.25 11.02
C ASP A 63 -1.99 3.92 10.44
N VAL A 64 -1.15 2.89 10.46
CA VAL A 64 -1.55 1.51 10.14
C VAL A 64 -1.70 0.78 11.47
N VAL A 65 -2.92 0.30 11.76
CA VAL A 65 -3.24 -0.34 13.05
C VAL A 65 -3.86 -1.72 12.82
N GLU A 66 -3.76 -2.59 13.83
CA GLU A 66 -4.54 -3.83 13.84
C GLU A 66 -6.03 -3.50 14.06
N PHE A 67 -6.87 -3.95 13.14
CA PHE A 67 -8.32 -3.77 13.18
C PHE A 67 -9.01 -4.86 14.00
N VAL A 68 -8.56 -6.09 13.80
CA VAL A 68 -9.11 -7.31 14.36
C VAL A 68 -7.95 -8.24 14.68
N GLY A 69 -8.07 -9.04 15.72
CA GLY A 69 -6.99 -9.97 16.08
C GLY A 69 -6.61 -10.88 14.91
N SER A 70 -5.30 -11.04 14.68
CA SER A 70 -4.75 -11.88 13.59
C SER A 70 -5.26 -13.33 13.55
N GLN A 71 -5.83 -13.84 14.65
CA GLN A 71 -6.49 -15.14 14.70
C GLN A 71 -7.72 -15.24 13.79
N HIS A 72 -8.34 -14.10 13.45
CA HIS A 72 -9.55 -14.07 12.63
C HIS A 72 -9.22 -14.00 11.13
N THR A 73 -8.17 -13.27 10.76
CA THR A 73 -7.73 -13.15 9.36
C THR A 73 -6.31 -12.59 9.31
N PRO A 74 -5.46 -13.02 8.36
CA PRO A 74 -4.16 -12.40 8.13
C PRO A 74 -4.28 -10.98 7.51
N ARG A 75 -5.44 -10.64 6.94
CA ARG A 75 -5.76 -9.30 6.42
C ARG A 75 -6.53 -8.54 7.47
N ASN A 76 -5.80 -8.07 8.47
CA ASN A 76 -6.35 -7.47 9.68
C ASN A 76 -5.88 -6.04 9.92
N THR A 77 -5.35 -5.37 8.91
CA THR A 77 -4.85 -4.00 9.00
C THR A 77 -5.94 -2.98 8.66
N LEU A 78 -6.03 -1.90 9.43
CA LEU A 78 -6.84 -0.72 9.13
C LEU A 78 -5.92 0.49 8.97
N LEU A 79 -6.11 1.23 7.89
CA LEU A 79 -5.44 2.52 7.71
C LEU A 79 -6.34 3.61 8.27
N ARG A 80 -5.86 4.31 9.29
CA ARG A 80 -6.50 5.49 9.86
C ARG A 80 -5.80 6.74 9.33
N ALA A 81 -6.50 7.49 8.49
CA ALA A 81 -5.95 8.67 7.81
C ALA A 81 -6.67 9.93 8.30
N ILE A 82 -5.94 10.87 8.90
CA ILE A 82 -6.46 12.17 9.35
C ILE A 82 -5.92 13.24 8.40
N ARG A 83 -6.80 14.09 7.89
CA ARG A 83 -6.41 15.18 7.00
C ARG A 83 -5.63 16.22 7.78
N VAL A 84 -4.39 16.47 7.36
CA VAL A 84 -3.49 17.48 7.95
C VAL A 84 -2.98 18.48 6.92
N ASP A 85 -3.07 18.13 5.63
CA ASP A 85 -2.62 18.96 4.50
C ASP A 85 -1.15 19.41 4.55
N ASP A 86 -0.30 18.66 5.27
CA ASP A 86 1.13 18.93 5.39
C ASP A 86 1.90 18.72 4.06
N PRO A 87 2.48 19.77 3.46
CA PRO A 87 3.26 19.66 2.23
C PRO A 87 4.53 18.81 2.35
N ALA A 88 5.14 18.69 3.55
CA ALA A 88 6.30 17.84 3.76
C ALA A 88 5.91 16.36 3.70
N ALA A 89 4.83 15.97 4.41
CA ALA A 89 4.29 14.62 4.36
C ALA A 89 3.86 14.20 2.94
N ARG A 90 3.28 15.12 2.16
CA ARG A 90 2.92 14.84 0.75
C ARG A 90 4.15 14.51 -0.10
N ARG A 91 5.22 15.30 0.03
CA ARG A 91 6.48 15.07 -0.70
C ARG A 91 7.14 13.75 -0.31
N ALA A 92 7.20 13.46 0.99
CA ALA A 92 7.74 12.20 1.50
C ALA A 92 6.96 11.00 0.96
N GLY A 93 5.62 11.03 1.04
CA GLY A 93 4.75 9.98 0.49
C GLY A 93 4.97 9.76 -1.01
N SER A 94 5.02 10.83 -1.81
CA SER A 94 5.34 10.71 -3.25
C SER A 94 6.67 10.02 -3.52
N GLY A 95 7.72 10.37 -2.77
CA GLY A 95 9.05 9.79 -2.94
C GLY A 95 9.15 8.33 -2.48
N GLU A 96 8.44 7.95 -1.42
CA GLU A 96 8.32 6.55 -0.98
C GLU A 96 7.59 5.71 -2.04
N TYR A 97 6.45 6.18 -2.54
CA TYR A 97 5.67 5.51 -3.56
C TYR A 97 6.46 5.32 -4.87
N ALA A 98 7.13 6.37 -5.35
CA ALA A 98 7.90 6.32 -6.59
C ALA A 98 9.02 5.27 -6.52
N ARG A 99 9.80 5.26 -5.43
CA ARG A 99 10.86 4.26 -5.21
C ARG A 99 10.29 2.84 -5.14
N PHE A 100 9.12 2.66 -4.53
CA PHE A 100 8.47 1.35 -4.46
C PHE A 100 8.07 0.84 -5.85
N VAL A 101 7.38 1.66 -6.63
CA VAL A 101 6.93 1.34 -8.00
C VAL A 101 8.11 1.01 -8.90
N GLU A 102 9.18 1.79 -8.81
CA GLU A 102 10.42 1.57 -9.55
C GLU A 102 11.08 0.24 -9.13
N GLN A 103 11.34 0.08 -7.83
CA GLN A 103 12.04 -1.09 -7.31
C GLN A 103 11.31 -2.38 -7.67
N TRP A 104 9.99 -2.43 -7.50
CA TRP A 104 9.18 -3.62 -7.76
C TRP A 104 8.66 -3.73 -9.20
N SER A 105 8.92 -2.70 -10.03
CA SER A 105 8.43 -2.59 -11.41
C SER A 105 6.91 -2.78 -11.55
N VAL A 106 6.12 -2.28 -10.58
CA VAL A 106 4.66 -2.45 -10.53
C VAL A 106 3.94 -1.12 -10.60
N THR A 107 2.79 -1.08 -11.28
CA THR A 107 1.87 0.08 -11.26
C THR A 107 0.59 -0.30 -10.52
N PRO A 108 0.40 0.05 -9.24
CA PRO A 108 -0.81 -0.30 -8.50
C PRO A 108 -2.08 0.32 -9.10
N ARG A 109 -3.16 -0.46 -9.28
CA ARG A 109 -4.43 0.03 -9.86
C ARG A 109 -5.02 1.20 -9.07
N LEU A 110 -4.87 1.18 -7.75
CA LEU A 110 -5.37 2.25 -6.89
C LEU A 110 -4.71 3.61 -7.23
N ALA A 111 -3.43 3.61 -7.59
CA ALA A 111 -2.74 4.84 -7.97
C ALA A 111 -3.24 5.39 -9.31
N GLU A 112 -3.45 4.51 -10.30
CA GLU A 112 -4.03 4.88 -11.60
C GLU A 112 -5.40 5.57 -11.42
N LEU A 113 -6.25 5.02 -10.56
CA LEU A 113 -7.58 5.57 -10.26
C LEU A 113 -7.53 6.93 -9.54
N LEU A 114 -6.47 7.20 -8.78
CA LEU A 114 -6.29 8.48 -8.09
C LEU A 114 -5.71 9.58 -8.99
N GLU A 115 -4.99 9.19 -10.05
CA GLU A 115 -4.41 10.11 -11.05
C GLU A 115 -5.42 10.47 -12.15
N HIS A 116 -6.36 9.56 -12.44
CA HIS A 116 -7.46 9.76 -13.37
C HIS A 116 -8.82 9.50 -12.70
N PRO A 117 -9.27 10.37 -11.79
CA PRO A 117 -10.60 10.24 -11.20
C PRO A 117 -11.66 10.39 -12.30
N ALA A 118 -12.61 9.44 -12.36
CA ALA A 118 -13.75 9.46 -13.26
C ALA A 118 -14.68 10.65 -13.01
#